data_AF-A0A1V2R9E5-F1
#
_entry.id   AF-A0A1V2R9E5-F1
#
_cell.length_a   1.000
_cell.length_b   1.000
_cell.length_c   1.000
_cell.angle_alpha   90.00
_cell.angle_beta   90.00
_cell.angle_gamma   90.00
#
_symmetry.space_group_name_H-M   'P 1'
#
loop_
_entity.id
_entity.type
_entity.pdbx_description
1 polymer ?
#
loop_
_entity_poly.entity_id
_entity_poly.type
_entity_poly.pdbx_seq_one_letter_code
_entity_poly.pdbx_strand_id
1 'polypeptide(L)'
;MKMSDVFNNIARLSPRELQRYASACLQAYCHAKLIQHPAIDALIDHLNRYPESDSLVEWERKGALLALNGRGDEIPQDLTLSMSPQDIETFSYLVDITVEVGIVDMYGTPTTLPAEFVGKIVSILSQNNIELPER
;
A
#
# COMPACT_ATOMS: atom_id res chain seq x y z
N MET A 1 -3.02 15.89 15.43
CA MET A 1 -4.34 15.36 14.97
C MET A 1 -4.59 14.04 15.67
N LYS A 2 -5.79 13.76 16.19
CA LYS A 2 -6.03 12.46 16.85
C LYS A 2 -6.18 11.37 15.78
N MET A 3 -5.72 10.15 16.05
CA MET A 3 -5.85 9.00 15.14
C MET A 3 -7.31 8.75 14.71
N SER A 4 -8.27 9.03 15.59
CA SER A 4 -9.71 8.98 15.28
C SER A 4 -10.13 9.95 14.17
N ASP A 5 -9.53 11.14 14.12
CA ASP A 5 -9.84 12.16 13.11
C ASP A 5 -9.25 11.77 11.75
N VAL A 6 -8.04 11.19 11.78
CA VAL A 6 -7.37 10.63 10.60
C VAL A 6 -8.25 9.55 9.96
N PHE A 7 -8.74 8.61 10.77
CA PHE A 7 -9.59 7.50 10.32
C PHE A 7 -10.93 7.96 9.76
N ASN A 8 -11.63 8.86 10.46
CA ASN A 8 -12.89 9.43 9.98
C ASN A 8 -12.75 10.16 8.65
N ASN A 9 -11.61 10.80 8.41
CA ASN A 9 -11.30 11.41 7.13
C ASN A 9 -10.94 10.37 6.06
N ILE A 10 -10.27 9.27 6.41
CA ILE A 10 -9.93 8.16 5.47
C ILE A 10 -11.21 7.50 4.98
N ALA A 11 -12.13 7.18 5.89
CA ALA A 11 -13.36 6.43 5.59
C ALA A 11 -14.31 7.14 4.61
N ARG A 12 -14.05 8.42 4.28
CA ARG A 12 -14.84 9.21 3.32
C ARG A 12 -14.21 9.27 1.93
N LEU A 13 -12.98 8.76 1.78
CA LEU A 13 -12.28 8.73 0.51
C LEU A 13 -12.86 7.65 -0.40
N SER A 14 -12.84 7.91 -1.70
CA SER A 14 -13.13 6.91 -2.73
C SER A 14 -12.08 5.79 -2.72
N PRO A 15 -12.38 4.60 -3.28
CA PRO A 15 -11.40 3.51 -3.40
C PRO A 15 -10.09 3.94 -4.08
N ARG A 16 -10.18 4.80 -5.11
CA ARG A 16 -9.01 5.36 -5.79
C ARG A 16 -8.17 6.24 -4.86
N GLU A 17 -8.80 7.14 -4.12
CA GLU A 17 -8.10 8.01 -3.16
C GLU A 17 -7.45 7.20 -2.05
N LEU A 18 -8.14 6.16 -1.55
CA LEU A 18 -7.59 5.22 -0.57
C LEU A 18 -6.35 4.50 -1.11
N GLN A 19 -6.43 3.96 -2.33
CA GLN A 19 -5.31 3.24 -2.94
C GLN A 19 -4.09 4.14 -3.17
N ARG A 20 -4.31 5.37 -3.63
CA ARG A 20 -3.23 6.35 -3.84
C ARG A 20 -2.60 6.79 -2.52
N TYR A 21 -3.40 7.01 -1.49
CA TYR A 21 -2.89 7.36 -0.18
C TYR A 21 -2.13 6.19 0.48
N ALA A 22 -2.59 4.95 0.30
CA ALA A 22 -1.86 3.76 0.72
C ALA A 22 -0.50 3.66 -0.01
N SER A 23 -0.48 3.90 -1.33
CA SER A 23 0.76 3.93 -2.12
C SER A 23 1.73 5.02 -1.65
N ALA A 24 1.24 6.21 -1.34
CA ALA A 24 2.06 7.29 -0.79
C ALA A 24 2.63 6.93 0.59
N CYS A 25 1.86 6.24 1.44
CA CYS A 25 2.35 5.76 2.73
C CYS A 25 3.45 4.69 2.57
N LEU A 26 3.29 3.75 1.62
CA LEU A 26 4.34 2.78 1.30
C LEU A 26 5.62 3.49 0.82
N GLN A 27 5.48 4.49 -0.05
CA GLN A 27 6.61 5.30 -0.51
C GLN A 27 7.31 6.02 0.65
N ALA A 28 6.55 6.64 1.56
CA ALA A 28 7.08 7.32 2.73
C ALA A 28 7.84 6.35 3.66
N TYR A 29 7.31 5.14 3.84
CA TYR A 29 7.99 4.09 4.60
C TYR A 29 9.34 3.70 3.98
N CYS A 30 9.33 3.41 2.67
CA CYS A 30 10.55 3.04 1.94
C CYS A 30 11.59 4.16 2.00
N HIS A 31 11.17 5.42 1.83
CA HIS A 31 12.06 6.57 1.91
C HIS A 31 12.69 6.73 3.30
N ALA A 32 11.88 6.68 4.37
CA ALA A 32 12.37 6.82 5.74
C ALA A 32 13.31 5.69 6.17
N LYS A 33 13.14 4.49 5.60
CA LYS A 33 13.99 3.31 5.85
C LYS A 33 15.15 3.17 4.86
N LEU A 34 15.30 4.11 3.91
CA LEU A 34 16.30 4.06 2.84
C LEU A 34 16.23 2.79 1.98
N ILE A 35 15.03 2.22 1.83
CA ILE A 35 14.77 1.03 1.01
C ILE A 35 14.46 1.52 -0.41
N GLN A 36 15.32 1.20 -1.37
CA GLN A 36 15.20 1.64 -2.76
C GLN A 36 15.36 0.44 -3.69
N HIS A 37 14.38 0.22 -4.57
CA HIS A 37 14.41 -0.89 -5.50
C HIS A 37 13.46 -0.68 -6.69
N PRO A 38 13.83 -1.02 -7.93
CA PRO A 38 12.96 -0.84 -9.09
C PRO A 38 11.61 -1.56 -8.99
N ALA A 39 11.54 -2.69 -8.26
CA ALA A 39 10.27 -3.39 -8.03
C ALA A 39 9.31 -2.59 -7.13
N ILE A 40 9.85 -1.81 -6.17
CA ILE A 40 9.05 -0.89 -5.34
C ILE A 40 8.51 0.24 -6.21
N ASP A 41 9.38 0.84 -7.04
CA ASP A 41 8.98 1.91 -7.96
C ASP A 41 7.87 1.44 -8.90
N ALA A 42 8.04 0.27 -9.51
CA ALA A 42 7.04 -0.32 -10.41
C ALA A 42 5.69 -0.59 -9.69
N LEU A 43 5.73 -1.07 -8.45
CA LEU A 43 4.54 -1.25 -7.63
C LEU A 43 3.85 0.08 -7.32
N ILE A 44 4.58 1.08 -6.82
CA ILE A 44 4.04 2.42 -6.52
C ILE A 44 3.41 3.03 -7.78
N ASP A 45 4.09 2.96 -8.91
CA ASP A 45 3.59 3.42 -10.21
C ASP A 45 2.29 2.72 -10.62
N HIS A 46 2.19 1.42 -10.36
CA HIS A 46 1.01 0.63 -10.67
C HIS A 46 -0.18 1.00 -9.77
N LEU A 47 0.04 1.11 -8.46
CA LEU A 47 -0.98 1.46 -7.49
C LEU A 47 -1.52 2.88 -7.71
N ASN A 48 -0.65 3.83 -8.08
CA ASN A 48 -1.06 5.19 -8.42
C ASN A 48 -1.92 5.28 -9.68
N ARG A 49 -1.89 4.27 -10.55
CA ARG A 49 -2.72 4.16 -11.76
C ARG A 49 -4.04 3.42 -11.53
N TYR A 50 -4.43 3.14 -10.27
CA TYR A 50 -5.71 2.53 -9.94
C TYR A 50 -6.88 3.20 -10.69
N PRO A 51 -7.71 2.50 -11.49
CA PRO A 51 -8.65 3.12 -12.45
C PRO A 51 -9.86 3.81 -11.76
N GLU A 52 -10.54 4.73 -12.46
CA GLU A 52 -11.81 5.34 -11.99
C GLU A 52 -13.02 4.46 -12.32
N SER A 53 -13.03 3.86 -13.51
CA SER A 53 -14.02 2.88 -13.97
C SER A 53 -13.45 2.01 -15.10
N ASP A 54 -14.12 0.91 -15.43
CA ASP A 54 -13.93 0.07 -16.63
C ASP A 54 -12.49 -0.33 -17.00
N SER A 55 -11.69 -0.76 -16.02
CA SER A 55 -10.40 -1.44 -16.27
C SER A 55 -9.83 -2.18 -15.04
N LEU A 56 -10.63 -2.41 -13.99
CA LEU A 56 -10.13 -3.00 -12.73
C LEU A 56 -9.51 -4.38 -12.93
N VAL A 57 -10.12 -5.25 -13.75
CA VAL A 57 -9.59 -6.59 -14.05
C VAL A 57 -8.25 -6.52 -14.77
N GLU A 58 -8.12 -5.63 -15.75
CA GLU A 58 -6.84 -5.44 -16.46
C GLU A 58 -5.77 -4.79 -15.59
N TRP A 59 -6.16 -3.88 -14.71
CA TRP A 59 -5.28 -3.32 -13.69
C TRP A 59 -4.79 -4.42 -12.75
N GLU A 60 -5.70 -5.20 -12.18
CA GLU A 60 -5.37 -6.31 -11.29
C GLU A 60 -4.41 -7.31 -11.95
N ARG A 61 -4.72 -7.75 -13.17
CA ARG A 61 -3.88 -8.68 -13.94
C ARG A 61 -2.47 -8.14 -14.16
N LYS A 62 -2.32 -6.84 -14.44
CA LYS A 62 -0.99 -6.22 -14.58
C LYS A 62 -0.25 -6.15 -13.24
N GLY A 63 -0.95 -5.88 -12.15
CA GLY A 63 -0.37 -5.85 -10.81
C GLY A 63 0.15 -7.21 -10.36
N ALA A 64 -0.57 -8.29 -10.67
CA ALA A 64 -0.15 -9.66 -10.38
C ALA A 64 1.15 -10.08 -11.10
N LEU A 65 1.51 -9.42 -12.21
CA LEU A 65 2.73 -9.71 -12.98
C LEU A 65 3.96 -8.95 -12.49
N LEU A 66 3.82 -8.07 -11.48
CA LEU A 66 4.95 -7.35 -10.92
C LEU A 66 5.83 -8.27 -10.07
N ALA A 67 7.15 -8.00 -10.07
CA ALA A 67 8.11 -8.74 -9.26
C ALA A 67 7.86 -8.58 -7.74
N LEU A 68 7.29 -7.46 -7.33
CA LEU A 68 6.75 -7.22 -5.99
C LEU A 68 5.26 -6.92 -6.15
N ASN A 69 4.39 -7.83 -5.72
CA ASN A 69 2.96 -7.73 -5.99
C ASN A 69 2.05 -7.78 -4.75
N GLY A 70 2.57 -8.10 -3.57
CA GLY A 70 1.80 -8.12 -2.31
C GLY A 70 0.68 -9.17 -2.25
N ARG A 71 0.81 -10.27 -3.00
CA ARG A 71 -0.21 -11.33 -3.12
C ARG A 71 0.24 -12.68 -2.54
N GLY A 72 1.19 -12.65 -1.62
CA GLY A 72 1.79 -13.84 -1.01
C GLY A 72 2.95 -14.45 -1.79
N ASP A 73 3.33 -13.87 -2.94
CA ASP A 73 4.57 -14.22 -3.62
C ASP A 73 5.79 -13.72 -2.81
N GLU A 74 6.92 -14.41 -2.96
CA GLU A 74 8.16 -14.02 -2.28
C GLU A 74 8.65 -12.64 -2.75
N ILE A 75 9.09 -11.82 -1.80
CA ILE A 75 9.79 -10.56 -2.12
C ILE A 75 11.07 -10.88 -2.90
N PRO A 76 11.41 -10.12 -3.96
CA PRO A 76 12.66 -10.29 -4.67
C PRO A 76 13.86 -10.40 -3.72
N GLN A 77 14.73 -11.38 -3.96
CA GLN A 77 15.82 -11.71 -3.03
C GLN A 77 16.81 -10.55 -2.89
N ASP A 78 17.12 -9.86 -3.98
CA ASP A 78 17.97 -8.67 -4.01
C ASP A 78 17.37 -7.49 -3.22
N LEU A 79 16.05 -7.27 -3.31
CA LEU A 79 15.34 -6.33 -2.44
C LEU A 79 15.44 -6.77 -0.97
N THR A 80 15.23 -8.04 -0.66
CA THR A 80 15.33 -8.57 0.71
C THR A 80 16.73 -8.35 1.31
N LEU A 81 17.78 -8.55 0.53
CA LEU A 81 19.18 -8.34 0.94
C LEU A 81 19.53 -6.86 1.16
N SER A 82 18.75 -5.93 0.60
CA SER A 82 18.94 -4.48 0.79
C SER A 82 18.32 -3.94 2.08
N MET A 83 17.49 -4.74 2.76
CA MET A 83 16.74 -4.33 3.95
C MET A 83 17.41 -4.83 5.25
N SER A 84 17.18 -4.10 6.34
CA SER A 84 17.51 -4.61 7.67
C SER A 84 16.60 -5.78 8.04
N PRO A 85 17.10 -6.86 8.68
CA PRO A 85 16.27 -8.02 9.03
C PRO A 85 15.02 -7.69 9.85
N GLN A 86 15.08 -6.65 10.69
CA GLN A 86 13.94 -6.21 11.51
C GLN A 86 12.83 -5.54 10.70
N ASP A 87 13.15 -5.01 9.50
CA ASP A 87 12.18 -4.33 8.65
C ASP A 87 11.49 -5.28 7.65
N ILE A 88 12.06 -6.45 7.35
CA ILE A 88 11.56 -7.37 6.32
C ILE A 88 10.10 -7.78 6.55
N GLU A 89 9.77 -8.23 7.76
CA GLU A 89 8.40 -8.67 8.08
C GLU A 89 7.41 -7.50 8.02
N THR A 90 7.80 -6.33 8.55
CA THR A 90 6.96 -5.14 8.53
C THR A 90 6.75 -4.64 7.10
N PHE A 91 7.81 -4.63 6.29
CA PHE A 91 7.76 -4.24 4.89
C PHE A 91 6.87 -5.19 4.08
N SER A 92 7.04 -6.51 4.25
CA SER A 92 6.19 -7.51 3.60
C SER A 92 4.71 -7.28 3.92
N TYR A 93 4.40 -7.15 5.20
CA TYR A 93 3.03 -6.90 5.65
C TYR A 93 2.48 -5.58 5.09
N LEU A 94 3.30 -4.52 5.08
CA LEU A 94 2.94 -3.21 4.55
C LEU A 94 2.63 -3.26 3.06
N VAL A 95 3.42 -4.00 2.27
CA VAL A 95 3.19 -4.22 0.84
C VAL A 95 1.85 -4.94 0.64
N ASP A 96 1.62 -6.05 1.36
CA ASP A 96 0.39 -6.85 1.24
C ASP A 96 -0.85 -5.99 1.50
N ILE A 97 -0.91 -5.30 2.65
CA ILE A 97 -2.09 -4.50 2.99
C ILE A 97 -2.24 -3.25 2.11
N THR A 98 -1.15 -2.74 1.52
CA THR A 98 -1.21 -1.61 0.57
C THR A 98 -1.85 -2.01 -0.75
N VAL A 99 -1.54 -3.21 -1.22
CA VAL A 99 -2.13 -3.80 -2.43
C VAL A 99 -3.59 -4.16 -2.19
N GLU A 100 -3.90 -4.71 -1.02
CA GLU A 100 -5.24 -5.18 -0.67
C GLU A 100 -6.30 -4.06 -0.59
N VAL A 101 -5.88 -2.81 -0.33
CA VAL A 101 -6.77 -1.63 -0.32
C VAL A 101 -7.61 -1.52 -1.60
N GLY A 102 -7.02 -1.81 -2.76
CA GLY A 102 -7.70 -1.73 -4.06
C GLY A 102 -8.34 -3.04 -4.52
N ILE A 103 -8.09 -4.15 -3.83
CA ILE A 103 -8.54 -5.48 -4.28
C ILE A 103 -9.67 -6.02 -3.42
N VAL A 104 -9.67 -5.73 -2.11
CA VAL A 104 -10.54 -6.42 -1.13
C VAL A 104 -12.03 -6.40 -1.48
N ASP A 105 -12.51 -5.29 -2.06
CA ASP A 105 -13.91 -5.13 -2.47
C ASP A 105 -14.10 -5.23 -4.00
N MET A 106 -13.05 -5.48 -4.77
CA MET A 106 -13.06 -5.40 -6.24
C MET A 106 -14.12 -6.30 -6.89
N TYR A 107 -14.34 -7.49 -6.33
CA TYR A 107 -15.30 -8.48 -6.82
C TYR A 107 -16.54 -8.60 -5.94
N GLY A 108 -16.69 -7.74 -4.94
CA GLY A 108 -17.70 -7.84 -3.89
C GLY A 108 -18.51 -6.57 -3.68
N THR A 109 -19.34 -6.59 -2.64
CA THR A 109 -20.04 -5.40 -2.17
C THR A 109 -19.03 -4.47 -1.48
N PRO A 110 -19.06 -3.15 -1.72
CA PRO A 110 -18.22 -2.20 -1.01
C PRO A 110 -18.36 -2.33 0.52
N THR A 111 -17.23 -2.31 1.22
CA THR A 111 -17.12 -2.45 2.67
C THR A 111 -16.27 -1.32 3.29
N THR A 112 -16.02 -1.40 4.60
CA THR A 112 -15.08 -0.51 5.31
C THR A 112 -13.64 -1.01 5.27
N LEU A 113 -13.39 -2.21 4.74
CA LEU A 113 -12.08 -2.87 4.78
C LEU A 113 -10.96 -2.05 4.11
N PRO A 114 -11.16 -1.40 2.95
CA PRO A 114 -10.13 -0.52 2.36
C PRO A 114 -9.65 0.56 3.34
N ALA A 115 -10.58 1.21 4.05
CA ALA A 115 -10.26 2.25 5.02
C ALA A 115 -9.57 1.68 6.27
N GLU A 116 -9.96 0.47 6.71
CA GLU A 116 -9.31 -0.24 7.81
C GLU A 116 -7.85 -0.62 7.49
N PHE A 117 -7.58 -1.08 6.26
CA PHE A 117 -6.20 -1.32 5.81
C PHE A 117 -5.37 -0.04 5.80
N VAL A 118 -5.90 1.06 5.28
CA VAL A 118 -5.21 2.36 5.37
C VAL A 118 -4.97 2.76 6.83
N GLY A 119 -5.91 2.51 7.74
CA GLY A 119 -5.73 2.73 9.17
C GLY A 119 -4.56 1.94 9.76
N LYS A 120 -4.38 0.68 9.35
CA LYS A 120 -3.24 -0.17 9.73
C LYS A 120 -1.92 0.37 9.17
N ILE A 121 -1.90 0.77 7.90
CA ILE A 121 -0.73 1.39 7.25
C ILE A 121 -0.29 2.65 8.01
N VAL A 122 -1.22 3.56 8.29
CA VAL A 122 -0.95 4.79 9.07
C VAL A 122 -0.41 4.47 10.47
N SER A 123 -0.93 3.42 11.10
CA SER A 123 -0.46 2.97 12.42
C SER A 123 0.99 2.46 12.36
N ILE A 124 1.37 1.72 11.31
CA ILE A 124 2.75 1.24 11.10
C ILE A 124 3.70 2.43 10.93
N LEU A 125 3.35 3.41 10.08
CA LEU A 125 4.15 4.62 9.90
C LEU A 125 4.34 5.37 11.22
N SER A 126 3.24 5.56 11.97
CA SER A 126 3.26 6.25 13.27
C SER A 126 4.14 5.52 14.30
N GLN A 127 4.07 4.19 14.37
CA GLN A 127 4.89 3.36 15.26
C GLN A 127 6.38 3.42 14.91
N ASN A 128 6.70 3.68 13.63
CA ASN A 128 8.07 3.87 13.16
C ASN A 128 8.53 5.34 13.20
N ASN A 129 7.72 6.26 13.75
CA ASN A 129 7.98 7.71 13.76
C ASN A 129 8.16 8.31 12.36
N ILE A 130 7.41 7.80 11.39
CA ILE A 130 7.44 8.26 10.00
C ILE A 130 6.27 9.24 9.80
N GLU A 131 6.58 10.40 9.22
CA GLU A 131 5.57 11.40 8.89
C GLU A 131 4.58 10.86 7.86
N LEU A 132 3.30 11.18 8.05
CA LEU A 132 2.27 10.78 7.11
C LEU A 132 2.30 11.71 5.88
N PRO A 133 2.16 11.16 4.67
CA PRO A 133 2.09 11.99 3.46
C PRO A 133 0.86 12.89 3.48
N GLU A 134 0.95 14.02 2.78
CA GLU A 134 -0.22 14.86 2.48
C GLU A 134 -1.19 14.09 1.56
N ARG A 135 -2.50 14.37 1.70
CA ARG A 135 -3.57 13.74 0.91
C ARG A 135 -3.87 14.49 -0.37
#